data_AF-A0A7W0J5X4-F1
#
_entry.id   AF-A0A7W0J5X4-F1
#
_cell.length_a   1.000
_cell.length_b   1.000
_cell.length_c   1.000
_cell.angle_alpha   90.00
_cell.angle_beta   90.00
_cell.angle_gamma   90.00
#
_symmetry.space_group_name_H-M   'P 1'
#
loop_
_entity.id
_entity.type
_entity.pdbx_description
1 polymer ?
#
loop_
_entity_poly.entity_id
_entity_poly.type
_entity_poly.pdbx_seq_one_letter_code
_entity_poly.pdbx_strand_id
1 'polypeptide(L)'
;MERKEKKPNIPFNLKKILLGVVAIVLFFLVMDLNNRLNELSRLSEQQEKASTVIAVLESTLHALDTQVAYSSSVGAVEDWAYEEGHMTRPGENLIIPLSPPGTTQIPEVIEIATPEPVANWQIWLALFSGK
;
A
#
# COMPACT_ATOMS: atom_id res chain seq x y z
N MET A 1 -74.48 -46.59 -3.60
CA MET A 1 -74.31 -45.12 -3.51
C MET A 1 -72.88 -44.81 -3.91
N GLU A 2 -72.61 -44.47 -5.18
CA GLU A 2 -71.26 -44.14 -5.64
C GLU A 2 -70.97 -42.65 -5.43
N ARG A 3 -69.97 -42.32 -4.61
CA ARG A 3 -69.44 -40.95 -4.52
C ARG A 3 -68.47 -40.71 -5.66
N LYS A 4 -68.81 -39.77 -6.56
CA LYS A 4 -67.89 -39.26 -7.57
C LYS A 4 -66.98 -38.21 -6.94
N GLU A 5 -65.68 -38.51 -6.86
CA GLU A 5 -64.68 -37.56 -6.40
C GLU A 5 -64.52 -36.41 -7.42
N LYS A 6 -64.81 -35.18 -7.00
CA LYS A 6 -64.53 -33.97 -7.77
C LYS A 6 -63.05 -33.62 -7.62
N LYS A 7 -62.27 -33.83 -8.69
CA LYS A 7 -60.92 -33.27 -8.78
C LYS A 7 -61.00 -31.74 -8.97
N PRO A 8 -60.21 -30.94 -8.24
CA PRO A 8 -60.22 -29.49 -8.37
C PRO A 8 -59.64 -29.09 -9.72
N ASN A 9 -60.42 -28.33 -10.49
CA ASN A 9 -60.03 -27.82 -11.80
C ASN A 9 -59.29 -26.49 -11.58
N ILE A 10 -57.96 -26.54 -11.56
CA ILE A 10 -57.12 -25.34 -11.39
C ILE A 10 -57.01 -24.67 -12.77
N PRO A 11 -57.48 -23.42 -12.96
CA PRO A 11 -57.40 -22.74 -14.24
C PRO A 11 -55.95 -22.30 -14.51
N PHE A 12 -55.17 -23.17 -15.14
CA PHE A 12 -53.80 -22.91 -15.57
C PHE A 12 -53.76 -21.76 -16.59
N ASN A 13 -53.42 -20.56 -16.13
CA ASN A 13 -53.23 -19.40 -16.99
C ASN A 13 -51.77 -19.37 -17.50
N LEU A 14 -51.53 -19.94 -18.69
CA LEU A 14 -50.20 -20.03 -19.32
C LEU A 14 -49.44 -18.69 -19.33
N LYS A 15 -50.12 -17.56 -19.56
CA LYS A 15 -49.51 -16.22 -19.52
C LYS A 15 -48.92 -15.87 -18.15
N LYS A 16 -49.58 -16.24 -17.06
CA LYS A 16 -49.10 -15.98 -15.68
C LYS A 16 -47.91 -16.88 -15.33
N ILE A 17 -47.90 -18.11 -15.83
CA ILE A 17 -46.78 -19.05 -15.66
C ILE A 17 -45.56 -18.55 -16.43
N LEU A 18 -45.73 -18.14 -17.69
CA LEU A 18 -44.66 -17.56 -18.50
C LEU A 18 -44.05 -16.33 -17.82
N LEU A 19 -44.89 -15.42 -17.32
CA LEU A 19 -44.44 -14.23 -16.59
C LEU A 19 -43.61 -14.61 -15.35
N GLY A 20 -44.07 -15.61 -14.59
CA GLY A 20 -43.35 -16.12 -13.42
C GLY A 20 -41.99 -16.72 -13.78
N VAL A 21 -41.92 -17.52 -14.85
CA VAL A 21 -40.66 -18.10 -15.34
C VAL A 21 -39.68 -17.01 -15.75
N VAL A 22 -40.14 -16.00 -16.51
CA VAL A 22 -39.29 -14.87 -16.93
C VAL A 22 -38.78 -14.08 -15.72
N ALA A 23 -39.63 -13.84 -14.72
CA ALA A 23 -39.23 -13.15 -13.50
C ALA A 23 -38.15 -13.92 -12.72
N ILE A 24 -38.28 -15.25 -12.63
CA ILE A 24 -37.28 -16.11 -11.98
C ILE A 24 -35.94 -16.05 -12.74
N VAL A 25 -35.97 -16.15 -14.07
CA VAL A 25 -34.76 -16.06 -14.89
C VAL A 25 -34.08 -14.70 -14.72
N LEU A 26 -34.86 -13.61 -14.74
CA LEU A 26 -34.31 -12.26 -14.50
C LEU A 26 -33.70 -12.12 -13.12
N PHE A 27 -34.33 -12.69 -12.09
CA PHE A 27 -33.80 -12.67 -10.74
C PHE A 27 -32.42 -13.32 -10.66
N PHE A 28 -32.27 -14.52 -11.24
CA PHE A 28 -30.97 -15.21 -11.29
C PHE A 28 -29.93 -14.45 -12.11
N LEU A 29 -30.34 -13.83 -13.23
CA LEU A 29 -29.43 -13.05 -14.07
C LEU A 29 -28.89 -11.82 -13.36
N VAL A 30 -29.75 -11.08 -12.65
CA VAL A 30 -29.32 -9.92 -11.86
C VAL A 30 -28.42 -10.36 -10.70
N MET A 31 -28.72 -11.49 -10.06
CA MET A 31 -27.87 -12.03 -8.98
C MET A 31 -26.48 -12.43 -9.49
N ASP A 32 -26.40 -13.15 -10.62
CA ASP A 32 -25.13 -13.54 -11.23
C ASP A 32 -24.33 -12.32 -11.70
N LEU A 33 -24.99 -11.35 -12.35
CA LEU A 33 -24.34 -10.11 -12.77
C LEU A 33 -23.79 -9.34 -11.57
N ASN A 34 -24.57 -9.20 -10.50
CA ASN A 34 -24.13 -8.49 -9.30
C ASN A 34 -22.92 -9.16 -8.65
N ASN A 35 -22.93 -10.50 -8.56
CA ASN A 35 -21.79 -11.25 -8.04
C ASN A 35 -20.53 -11.05 -8.89
N ARG A 36 -20.66 -11.07 -10.23
CA ARG A 36 -19.55 -10.83 -11.14
C ARG A 36 -19.00 -9.41 -11.04
N LEU A 37 -19.87 -8.41 -10.94
CA LEU A 37 -19.47 -7.01 -10.80
C LEU A 37 -18.75 -6.76 -9.48
N ASN A 38 -19.24 -7.32 -8.38
CA ASN A 38 -18.58 -7.21 -7.08
C ASN A 38 -17.20 -7.87 -7.10
N GLU A 39 -17.09 -9.05 -7.68
CA GLU A 39 -15.81 -9.75 -7.79
C GLU A 39 -14.83 -8.99 -8.69
N LEU A 40 -15.30 -8.48 -9.84
CA LEU A 40 -14.49 -7.65 -10.73
C LEU A 40 -14.01 -6.37 -10.03
N SER A 41 -14.90 -5.66 -9.31
CA SER A 41 -14.55 -4.46 -8.56
C SER A 41 -13.47 -4.77 -7.53
N ARG A 42 -13.65 -5.84 -6.76
CA ARG A 42 -12.69 -6.29 -5.75
C ARG A 42 -11.32 -6.61 -6.37
N LEU A 43 -11.30 -7.35 -7.46
CA LEU A 43 -10.06 -7.71 -8.16
C LEU A 43 -9.38 -6.48 -8.77
N SER A 44 -10.16 -5.55 -9.34
CA SER A 44 -9.64 -4.30 -9.90
C SER A 44 -8.98 -3.44 -8.83
N GLU A 45 -9.63 -3.26 -7.67
CA GLU A 45 -9.04 -2.51 -6.54
C GLU A 45 -7.76 -3.18 -6.01
N GLN A 46 -7.72 -4.51 -5.97
CA GLN A 46 -6.52 -5.25 -5.56
C GLN A 46 -5.38 -5.06 -6.56
N GLN A 47 -5.68 -5.12 -7.86
CA GLN A 47 -4.71 -4.88 -8.92
C GLN A 47 -4.17 -3.45 -8.87
N GLU A 48 -5.05 -2.46 -8.70
CA GLU A 48 -4.66 -1.05 -8.62
C GLU A 48 -3.70 -0.82 -7.44
N LYS A 49 -4.04 -1.30 -6.24
CA LYS A 49 -3.15 -1.22 -5.06
C LYS A 49 -1.78 -1.86 -5.32
N ALA A 50 -1.76 -3.05 -5.91
CA ALA A 50 -0.51 -3.73 -6.25
C ALA A 50 0.32 -2.93 -7.27
N SER A 51 -0.33 -2.35 -8.29
CA SER A 51 0.35 -1.54 -9.31
C SER A 51 0.97 -0.27 -8.72
N THR A 52 0.29 0.38 -7.76
CA THR A 52 0.83 1.55 -7.06
C THR A 52 2.06 1.19 -6.24
N VAL A 53 2.02 0.06 -5.51
CA VAL A 53 3.17 -0.42 -4.74
C VAL A 53 4.36 -0.69 -5.65
N ILE A 54 4.14 -1.35 -6.78
CA ILE A 54 5.20 -1.64 -7.76
C ILE A 54 5.82 -0.33 -8.29
N ALA A 55 5.00 0.64 -8.70
CA ALA A 55 5.49 1.92 -9.21
C ALA A 55 6.35 2.70 -8.19
N VAL A 56 5.95 2.68 -6.91
CA VAL A 56 6.75 3.30 -5.83
C VAL A 56 8.07 2.54 -5.64
N LEU A 57 8.05 1.21 -5.70
CA LEU A 57 9.25 0.40 -5.54
C LEU A 57 10.23 0.58 -6.70
N GLU A 58 9.75 0.62 -7.94
CA GLU A 58 10.56 0.87 -9.13
C GLU A 58 11.20 2.27 -9.08
N SER A 59 10.45 3.30 -8.68
CA SER A 59 11.03 4.64 -8.56
C SER A 59 12.10 4.73 -7.47
N THR A 60 11.89 4.03 -6.34
CA THR A 60 12.88 3.92 -5.26
C THR A 60 14.13 3.18 -5.73
N LEU A 61 13.95 2.07 -6.46
CA LEU A 61 15.05 1.29 -7.02
C LEU A 61 15.88 2.12 -8.00
N HIS A 62 15.24 2.86 -8.91
CA HIS A 62 15.96 3.75 -9.83
C HIS A 62 16.77 4.83 -9.11
N ALA A 63 16.20 5.43 -8.06
CA ALA A 63 16.92 6.42 -7.26
C ALA A 63 18.12 5.80 -6.52
N LEU A 64 17.96 4.57 -6.01
CA LEU A 64 19.04 3.86 -5.32
C LEU A 64 20.14 3.40 -6.30
N ASP A 65 19.77 2.87 -7.47
CA ASP A 65 20.71 2.49 -8.52
C ASP A 65 21.56 3.69 -8.97
N THR A 66 20.95 4.87 -9.06
CA THR A 66 21.67 6.11 -9.38
C THR A 66 22.70 6.45 -8.30
N GLN A 67 22.34 6.33 -7.02
CA GLN A 67 23.26 6.56 -5.90
C GLN A 67 24.40 5.53 -5.87
N VAL A 68 24.10 4.26 -6.11
CA VAL A 68 25.10 3.19 -6.18
C VAL A 68 26.06 3.46 -7.33
N ALA A 69 25.55 3.80 -8.52
CA ALA A 69 26.38 4.15 -9.66
C ALA A 69 27.30 5.36 -9.35
N TYR A 70 26.76 6.41 -8.73
CA TYR A 70 27.56 7.56 -8.29
C TYR A 70 28.64 7.16 -7.29
N SER A 71 28.30 6.37 -6.27
CA SER A 71 29.25 5.92 -5.24
C SER A 71 30.44 5.13 -5.80
N SER A 72 30.24 4.47 -6.94
CA SER A 72 31.30 3.74 -7.66
C SER A 72 32.11 4.60 -8.63
N SER A 73 31.76 5.88 -8.79
CA SER A 73 32.38 6.79 -9.75
C SER A 73 33.60 7.50 -9.18
N VAL A 74 34.46 8.02 -10.08
CA VAL A 74 35.62 8.83 -9.71
C VAL A 74 35.20 10.13 -9.01
N GLY A 75 34.06 10.71 -9.39
CA GLY A 75 33.52 11.92 -8.75
C GLY A 75 33.25 11.72 -7.27
N ALA A 76 32.65 10.58 -6.88
CA ALA A 76 32.44 10.27 -5.46
C ALA A 76 33.75 10.09 -4.68
N VAL A 77 34.80 9.53 -5.31
CA VAL A 77 36.13 9.44 -4.69
C VAL A 77 36.75 10.83 -4.50
N GLU A 78 36.57 11.73 -5.47
CA GLU A 78 37.05 13.10 -5.40
C GLU A 78 36.31 13.92 -4.32
N ASP A 79 34.99 13.86 -4.28
CA ASP A 79 34.18 14.50 -3.23
C ASP A 79 34.63 14.03 -1.84
N TRP A 80 34.77 12.71 -1.65
CA TRP A 80 35.27 12.16 -0.39
C TRP A 80 36.68 12.67 -0.07
N ALA A 81 37.58 12.72 -1.06
CA ALA A 81 38.95 13.18 -0.85
C ALA A 81 38.98 14.64 -0.37
N TYR A 82 38.10 15.50 -0.87
CA TYR A 82 37.99 16.89 -0.47
C TYR A 82 37.31 17.09 0.89
N GLU A 83 36.14 16.46 1.07
CA GLU A 83 35.29 16.71 2.24
C GLU A 83 35.83 15.98 3.49
N GLU A 84 36.10 14.68 3.36
CA GLU A 84 36.44 13.81 4.48
C GLU A 84 37.94 13.52 4.55
N GLY A 85 38.58 13.34 3.38
CA GLY A 85 40.01 13.05 3.26
C GLY A 85 40.90 14.28 3.46
N HIS A 86 40.32 15.49 3.45
CA HIS A 86 41.02 16.77 3.55
C HIS A 86 42.21 16.91 2.57
N MET A 87 42.11 16.24 1.42
CA MET A 87 43.09 16.30 0.35
C MET A 87 42.86 17.55 -0.50
N THR A 88 43.94 18.18 -0.95
CA THR A 88 43.88 19.36 -1.82
C THR A 88 44.74 19.18 -3.06
N ARG A 89 44.35 19.81 -4.17
CA ARG A 89 45.17 19.84 -5.38
C ARG A 89 46.32 20.85 -5.23
N PRO A 90 47.39 20.71 -6.05
CA PRO A 90 48.47 21.69 -6.06
C PRO A 90 47.96 23.11 -6.32
N GLY A 91 48.21 24.03 -5.39
CA GLY A 91 47.78 25.43 -5.46
C GLY A 91 46.52 25.76 -4.64
N GLU A 92 45.84 24.77 -4.07
CA GLU A 92 44.70 24.96 -3.18
C GLU A 92 45.15 25.04 -1.71
N ASN A 93 44.54 25.94 -0.94
CA ASN A 93 44.76 26.07 0.50
C ASN A 93 43.56 25.54 1.27
N LEU A 94 43.76 24.47 2.06
CA LEU A 94 42.75 23.97 2.98
C LEU A 94 42.55 24.97 4.13
N ILE A 95 41.33 25.47 4.29
CA ILE A 95 40.97 26.38 5.38
C ILE A 95 40.01 25.64 6.30
N ILE A 96 40.46 25.34 7.52
CA ILE A 96 39.61 24.77 8.58
C ILE A 96 39.21 25.92 9.51
N PRO A 97 37.95 26.35 9.54
CA PRO A 97 37.50 27.40 10.44
C PRO A 97 37.61 26.91 11.88
N LEU A 98 38.44 27.60 12.69
CA LEU A 98 38.47 27.37 14.13
C LEU A 98 37.46 28.31 14.79
N SER A 99 36.63 27.75 15.67
CA SER A 99 35.75 28.57 16.49
C SER A 99 36.58 29.44 17.45
N PRO A 100 36.27 30.73 17.60
CA PRO A 100 37.00 31.61 18.51
C PRO A 100 36.90 31.13 19.98
N PRO A 101 37.89 31.46 20.84
CA PRO A 101 37.86 31.09 22.25
C PRO A 101 36.63 31.66 22.96
N GLY A 102 35.89 30.83 23.70
CA GLY A 102 34.64 31.23 24.37
C GLY A 102 33.37 30.98 23.56
N THR A 103 33.46 30.28 22.43
CA THR A 103 32.29 29.78 21.69
C THR A 103 31.58 28.67 22.47
N THR A 104 30.24 28.70 22.43
CA THR A 104 29.39 27.66 22.99
C THR A 104 29.74 26.33 22.35
N GLN A 105 30.03 25.30 23.17
CA GLN A 105 30.24 23.94 22.67
C GLN A 105 29.08 23.54 21.76
N ILE A 106 29.39 22.90 20.63
CA ILE A 106 28.39 22.31 19.75
C ILE A 106 27.55 21.37 20.63
N PRO A 107 26.22 21.52 20.70
CA PRO A 107 25.39 20.61 21.47
C PRO A 107 25.65 19.20 20.96
N GLU A 108 26.10 18.31 21.84
CA GLU A 108 26.17 16.90 21.54
C GLU A 108 24.75 16.46 21.17
N VAL A 109 24.55 16.10 19.89
CA VAL A 109 23.27 15.56 19.43
C VAL A 109 23.18 14.18 20.05
N ILE A 110 22.52 14.09 21.20
CA ILE A 110 22.13 12.82 21.77
C ILE A 110 21.16 12.20 20.77
N GLU A 111 21.60 11.13 20.09
CA GLU A 111 20.72 10.31 19.27
C GLU A 111 19.64 9.74 20.20
N ILE A 112 18.48 10.40 20.21
CA ILE A 112 17.28 9.86 20.84
C ILE A 112 16.95 8.61 20.02
N ALA A 113 17.08 7.44 20.65
CA ALA A 113 16.67 6.18 20.04
C ALA A 113 15.27 6.35 19.46
N THR A 114 15.12 6.05 18.17
CA THR A 114 13.81 6.05 17.53
C THR A 114 12.95 5.04 18.28
N PRO A 115 11.80 5.43 18.84
CA PRO A 115 10.95 4.50 19.59
C PRO A 115 10.56 3.36 18.64
N GLU A 116 10.78 2.12 19.09
CA GLU A 116 10.35 0.97 18.31
C GLU A 116 8.84 1.03 18.06
N PRO A 117 8.38 0.78 16.81
CA PRO A 117 6.97 0.82 16.51
C PRO A 117 6.24 -0.28 17.30
N VAL A 118 5.35 0.13 18.21
CA VAL A 118 4.52 -0.78 19.01
C VAL A 118 3.52 -1.48 18.11
N ALA A 119 3.49 -2.82 18.17
CA ALA A 119 2.55 -3.60 17.37
C ALA A 119 1.10 -3.34 17.79
N ASN A 120 0.18 -3.25 16.83
CA ASN A 120 -1.24 -2.90 17.07
C ASN A 120 -1.92 -3.74 18.17
N TRP A 121 -1.57 -5.02 18.32
CA TRP A 121 -2.15 -5.89 19.34
C TRP A 121 -1.76 -5.48 20.77
N GLN A 122 -0.56 -4.92 20.98
CA GLN A 122 -0.11 -4.43 22.28
C GLN A 122 -0.90 -3.19 22.70
N ILE A 123 -1.25 -2.33 21.73
CA ILE A 123 -2.11 -1.16 21.93
C ILE A 123 -3.51 -1.60 22.38
N TRP A 124 -4.09 -2.58 21.69
CA TRP A 124 -5.40 -3.13 22.06
C TRP A 124 -5.37 -3.77 23.45
N LEU A 125 -4.34 -4.54 23.77
CA LEU A 125 -4.22 -5.20 25.07
C LEU A 125 -4.09 -4.18 26.22
N ALA A 126 -3.34 -3.08 26.04
CA ALA A 126 -3.25 -1.98 27.01
C ALA A 126 -4.63 -1.30 27.22
N LEU A 127 -5.35 -0.99 26.14
CA LEU A 127 -6.68 -0.39 26.21
C LEU A 127 -7.69 -1.26 26.99
N PHE A 128 -7.62 -2.58 26.86
CA PHE A 128 -8.51 -3.50 27.57
C PHE A 128 -8.07 -3.82 29.00
N SER A 129 -6.77 -3.78 29.28
CA SER A 129 -6.23 -4.12 30.61
C SER A 129 -6.14 -2.94 31.57
N GLY A 130 -6.35 -1.71 31.10
CA GLY A 130 -6.42 -0.50 31.94
C GLY A 130 -5.09 -0.15 32.62
N LYS A 131 -3.98 -0.69 32.11
CA LYS A 131 -2.60 -0.33 32.45
C LYS A 131 -1.89 0.16 31.22
#